data_AF-A0AB38R392-F1
#
_entry.id   AF-A0AB38R392-F1
#
_cell.length_a   1.000
_cell.length_b   1.000
_cell.length_c   1.000
_cell.angle_alpha   90.00
_cell.angle_beta   90.00
_cell.angle_gamma   90.00
#
_symmetry.space_group_name_H-M   'P 1'
#
loop_
_entity.id
_entity.type
_entity.pdbx_description
1 polymer ?
#
loop_
_entity_poly.entity_id
_entity_poly.type
_entity_poly.pdbx_seq_one_letter_code
_entity_poly.pdbx_strand_id
1 'polypeptide(L)' 'MQMPIMLPPISDDDALELRIYLDFAVSQMGQPDSPTLCRLFHFLRERCQDIEDERWRNDPRNWGACCPWPDDDFPF' A
#
# COMPACT_ATOMS: atom_id res chain seq x y z
N MET A 1 16.64 3.12 21.93
CA MET A 1 17.25 2.69 20.66
C MET A 1 16.15 2.02 19.84
N GLN A 2 15.66 2.68 18.79
CA GLN A 2 14.71 2.05 17.85
C GLN A 2 15.52 1.13 16.94
N MET A 3 15.25 -0.17 16.98
CA MET A 3 15.83 -1.09 16.02
C MET A 3 15.13 -0.88 14.68
N PRO A 4 15.87 -0.64 13.58
CA PRO A 4 15.27 -0.61 12.25
C PRO A 4 14.68 -2.00 11.97
N ILE A 5 13.36 -2.08 11.86
CA ILE A 5 12.68 -3.30 11.45
C ILE A 5 12.98 -3.46 9.96
N MET A 6 14.01 -4.25 9.64
CA MET A 6 14.23 -4.69 8.27
C MET A 6 13.31 -5.88 8.02
N LEU A 7 12.28 -5.65 7.21
CA LEU A 7 11.47 -6.74 6.70
C LEU A 7 12.36 -7.63 5.80
N PRO A 8 12.19 -8.96 5.85
CA PRO A 8 12.80 -9.83 4.86
C PRO A 8 12.37 -9.38 3.46
N PRO A 9 13.16 -9.66 2.41
CA PRO A 9 12.73 -9.38 1.04
C PRO A 9 11.44 -10.14 0.77
N ILE A 10 10.34 -9.39 0.67
CA ILE A 10 9.02 -9.86 0.24
C ILE A 10 8.84 -9.44 -1.21
N SER A 11 8.09 -10.23 -2.00
CA SER A 11 7.77 -9.81 -3.36
C SER A 11 6.77 -8.64 -3.34
N ASP A 12 6.74 -7.87 -4.42
CA ASP A 12 5.81 -6.74 -4.55
C ASP A 12 4.35 -7.20 -4.42
N ASP A 13 4.02 -8.37 -4.98
CA ASP A 13 2.68 -8.94 -4.92
C ASP A 13 2.32 -9.40 -3.49
N ASP A 14 3.25 -9.99 -2.75
CA ASP A 14 3.03 -10.36 -1.34
C ASP A 14 2.80 -9.12 -0.46
N ALA A 15 3.51 -8.02 -0.74
CA ALA A 15 3.32 -6.76 -0.03
C ALA A 15 1.94 -6.16 -0.28
N LEU A 16 1.45 -6.23 -1.52
CA LEU A 16 0.10 -5.79 -1.87
C LEU A 16 -0.97 -6.67 -1.21
N GLU A 17 -0.77 -7.99 -1.18
CA GLU A 17 -1.68 -8.90 -0.49
C GLU A 17 -1.71 -8.62 1.02
N LEU A 18 -0.55 -8.34 1.62
CA LEU A 18 -0.46 -7.95 3.04
C LEU A 18 -1.27 -6.68 3.34
N ARG A 19 -1.23 -5.67 2.46
CA ARG A 19 -2.06 -4.46 2.61
C ARG A 19 -3.54 -4.80 2.67
N ILE A 20 -4.01 -5.70 1.80
CA ILE A 20 -5.42 -6.16 1.78
C ILE A 20 -5.78 -6.82 3.11
N TYR A 21 -4.93 -7.69 3.64
CA TYR A 21 -5.19 -8.33 4.93
C TYR A 21 -5.18 -7.36 6.11
N LEU A 22 -4.28 -6.38 6.11
CA LEU A 22 -4.25 -5.34 7.14
C LEU A 22 -5.53 -4.50 7.12
N ASP A 23 -5.96 -4.07 5.94
CA ASP A 23 -7.19 -3.28 5.78
C ASP A 23 -8.44 -4.11 6.15
N PHE A 24 -8.47 -5.38 5.77
CA PHE A 24 -9.52 -6.31 6.19
C PHE A 24 -9.54 -6.47 7.72
N ALA A 25 -8.41 -6.73 8.35
CA ALA A 25 -8.31 -6.89 9.81
C ALA A 25 -8.81 -5.63 10.54
N VAL A 26 -8.42 -4.44 10.08
CA VAL A 26 -8.91 -3.17 10.65
C VAL A 26 -10.42 -3.00 10.44
N SER A 27 -10.96 -3.42 9.29
CA SER A 27 -12.41 -3.34 9.03
C SER A 27 -13.25 -4.22 9.95
N GLN A 28 -12.72 -5.40 10.32
CA GLN A 28 -13.45 -6.39 11.13
C GLN A 28 -13.23 -6.19 12.62
N MET A 29 -12.02 -5.79 13.02
CA MET A 29 -11.59 -5.76 14.42
C MET A 29 -11.39 -4.35 14.97
N GLY A 30 -11.44 -3.33 14.12
CA GLY A 30 -11.09 -1.95 14.49
C GLY A 30 -9.58 -1.71 14.50
N GLN A 31 -9.19 -0.50 14.92
CA GLN A 31 -7.78 -0.14 15.06
C GLN A 31 -7.13 -0.89 16.24
N PRO A 32 -5.83 -1.21 16.17
CA PRO A 32 -5.15 -1.85 17.29
C PRO A 32 -5.09 -0.93 18.51
N ASP A 33 -5.57 -1.42 19.66
CA ASP A 33 -5.51 -0.65 20.93
C ASP A 33 -4.09 -0.52 21.49
N SER A 34 -3.21 -1.48 21.14
CA SER A 34 -1.82 -1.46 21.59
C SER A 34 -1.02 -0.45 20.77
N PRO A 35 -0.32 0.51 21.43
CA PRO A 35 0.47 1.52 20.72
C PRO A 35 1.63 0.91 19.92
N THR A 36 2.16 -0.23 20.35
CA THR A 36 3.21 -0.95 19.61
C THR A 36 2.65 -1.62 18.35
N LEU A 37 1.47 -2.24 18.45
CA LEU A 37 0.81 -2.85 17.29
C LEU A 37 0.35 -1.80 16.29
N CYS A 38 -0.17 -0.68 16.77
CA CYS A 38 -0.55 0.44 15.93
C CYS A 38 0.64 0.98 15.13
N ARG A 39 1.81 1.16 15.77
CA ARG A 39 3.06 1.53 15.07
C ARG A 39 3.50 0.49 14.04
N LEU A 40 3.36 -0.80 14.35
CA LEU A 40 3.68 -1.87 13.40
C LEU A 40 2.75 -1.81 12.18
N PHE A 41 1.44 -1.63 12.38
CA PHE A 41 0.47 -1.49 11.29
C PHE A 41 0.78 -0.28 10.41
N HIS A 42 1.10 0.86 11.01
CA HIS A 42 1.50 2.05 10.26
C HIS A 42 2.78 1.80 9.45
N PHE A 43 3.80 1.21 10.07
CA PHE A 43 5.04 0.86 9.39
C PHE A 43 4.80 -0.07 8.20
N LEU A 44 3.99 -1.12 8.38
CA LEU A 44 3.67 -2.06 7.30
C LEU A 44 2.92 -1.37 6.15
N ARG A 45 1.93 -0.52 6.45
CA ARG A 45 1.17 0.21 5.43
C ARG A 45 2.06 1.18 4.65
N GLU A 46 2.96 1.90 5.33
CA GLU A 46 3.93 2.79 4.68
C GLU A 46 4.84 2.01 3.71
N ARG A 47 5.37 0.86 4.15
CA ARG A 47 6.20 0.00 3.28
C ARG A 47 5.45 -0.55 2.08
N CYS A 48 4.16 -0.91 2.23
CA CYS A 48 3.35 -1.34 1.10
C CYS A 48 3.13 -0.20 0.10
N GLN A 49 2.93 1.03 0.58
CA GLN A 49 2.79 2.21 -0.28
C GLN A 49 4.10 2.51 -1.02
N ASP A 50 5.26 2.40 -0.36
CA ASP A 50 6.56 2.58 -1.02
C ASP A 50 6.75 1.62 -2.21
N ILE A 51 6.41 0.34 -2.00
CA ILE A 51 6.51 -0.71 -3.02
C ILE A 51 5.54 -0.43 -4.17
N GLU A 52 4.31 -0.03 -3.84
CA GLU A 52 3.32 0.34 -4.85
C GLU A 52 3.82 1.53 -5.67
N ASP A 53 4.27 2.62 -5.03
CA ASP A 53 4.83 3.80 -5.68
C ASP A 53 6.04 3.46 -6.58
N GLU A 54 6.91 2.56 -6.13
CA GLU A 54 8.06 2.09 -6.90
C GLU A 54 7.64 1.27 -8.13
N ARG A 55 6.69 0.35 -7.96
CA ARG A 55 6.07 -0.42 -9.06
C ARG A 55 5.37 0.51 -10.07
N TRP A 56 4.70 1.55 -9.59
CA TRP A 56 4.10 2.58 -10.43
C TRP A 56 5.17 3.36 -11.19
N ARG A 57 6.24 3.83 -10.55
CA ARG A 57 7.33 4.56 -11.23
C ARG A 57 8.07 3.71 -12.26
N ASN A 58 8.25 2.42 -12.00
CA ASN A 58 9.09 1.55 -12.80
C ASN A 58 8.39 0.94 -14.04
N ASP A 59 7.06 0.86 -14.07
CA ASP A 59 6.32 0.34 -15.23
C ASP A 59 5.39 1.40 -15.86
N PRO A 60 5.73 1.93 -17.05
CA PRO A 60 4.90 2.87 -17.80
C PRO A 60 3.47 2.39 -18.10
N ARG A 61 3.24 1.07 -18.12
CA ARG A 61 1.89 0.50 -18.32
C ARG A 61 0.96 0.78 -17.15
N ASN A 62 1.51 0.99 -15.97
CA ASN A 62 0.71 1.30 -14.79
C ASN A 62 0.18 2.74 -14.87
N TRP A 63 0.94 3.70 -15.44
CA TRP A 63 0.66 5.15 -15.41
C TRP A 63 -0.73 5.57 -15.92
N GLY A 64 -1.37 4.77 -16.78
CA GLY A 64 -2.70 5.05 -17.33
C GLY A 64 -3.88 4.58 -16.47
N ALA A 65 -3.67 3.78 -15.43
CA ALA A 65 -4.77 3.28 -14.58
C ALA A 65 -5.31 4.33 -13.59
N CYS A 66 -4.60 5.46 -13.41
CA CYS A 66 -5.04 6.62 -12.63
C CYS A 66 -5.40 7.84 -13.48
N CYS A 67 -5.38 7.74 -14.82
CA CYS A 67 -6.08 8.75 -15.61
C CYS A 67 -7.57 8.55 -15.30
N PRO A 68 -8.28 9.51 -14.67
CA PRO A 68 -9.72 9.53 -14.87
C PRO A 68 -9.90 9.49 -16.39
N TRP A 69 -10.69 8.53 -16.87
CA TRP A 69 -11.22 8.66 -18.21
C TRP A 69 -11.74 10.09 -18.30
N PRO A 70 -11.31 10.89 -19.29
CA PRO A 70 -11.89 12.21 -19.43
C PRO A 70 -13.40 11.99 -19.53
N ASP A 71 -14.13 12.42 -18.50
CA ASP A 71 -15.58 12.46 -18.52
C ASP A 71 -15.92 13.31 -19.75
N ASP A 72 -16.51 12.67 -20.76
CA ASP A 72 -17.09 13.23 -21.98
C ASP A 72 -16.88 14.74 -22.19
N ASP A 73 -15.87 15.10 -23.00
CA ASP A 73 -15.84 16.34 -23.79
C ASP A 73 -14.75 16.25 -24.88
N PHE A 74 -14.84 15.26 -25.75
CA PHE A 74 -14.18 15.33 -27.06
C PHE A 74 -15.22 15.77 -28.11
N PRO A 75 -15.07 16.97 -28.72
CA PRO A 75 -15.95 17.40 -29.79
C PRO A 75 -15.46 16.78 -31.10
N PHE A 76 -15.93 15.57 -31.40
CA PHE A 76 -16.01 15.08 -32.78
C PHE A 76 -17.28 14.26 -33.02
#